data_AF-A0A523G6M7-F1
#
_entry.id   AF-A0A523G6M7-F1
#
_cell.length_a   1.000
_cell.length_b   1.000
_cell.length_c   1.000
_cell.angle_alpha   90.00
_cell.angle_beta   90.00
_cell.angle_gamma   90.00
#
_symmetry.space_group_name_H-M   'P 1'
#
loop_
_entity.id
_entity.type
_entity.pdbx_description
1 polymer ?
#
loop_
_entity_poly.entity_id
_entity_poly.type
_entity_poly.pdbx_seq_one_letter_code
_entity_poly.pdbx_strand_id
1 'polypeptide(L)' 'MKLKKIYVTDSIFIIMTIASFTGILIPTGQINPKFVGIPYTVWVGVLFCILYVLLAYIASILQEEGPDDH' A
#
# COMPACT_ATOMS: atom_id res chain seq x y z
N MET A 1 -11.96 4.44 20.62
CA MET A 1 -12.04 4.50 19.14
C MET A 1 -10.68 4.46 18.43
N LYS A 2 -9.56 4.89 19.05
CA LYS A 2 -8.22 4.90 18.42
C LYS A 2 -7.71 3.52 18.01
N LEU A 3 -7.87 2.51 18.86
CA LEU A 3 -7.55 1.10 18.54
C LEU A 3 -8.25 0.62 17.25
N LYS A 4 -9.54 0.97 17.07
CA LYS A 4 -10.29 0.58 15.87
C LYS A 4 -9.70 1.20 14.60
N LYS A 5 -9.17 2.42 14.67
CA LYS A 5 -8.50 3.08 13.54
C LYS A 5 -7.17 2.38 13.20
N ILE A 6 -6.38 2.01 14.23
CA ILE A 6 -5.12 1.27 14.04
C ILE A 6 -5.38 -0.08 13.37
N TYR A 7 -6.33 -0.88 13.90
CA TYR A 7 -6.68 -2.18 13.29
C TYR A 7 -7.21 -2.07 11.86
N VAL A 8 -7.94 -0.98 11.54
CA VAL A 8 -8.41 -0.73 10.17
C VAL A 8 -7.26 -0.41 9.23
N THR A 9 -6.33 0.46 9.64
CA THR A 9 -5.13 0.79 8.84
C THR A 9 -4.28 -0.46 8.58
N ASP A 10 -4.11 -1.29 9.60
CA ASP A 10 -3.31 -2.52 9.52
C ASP A 10 -3.97 -3.57 8.60
N SER A 11 -5.30 -3.69 8.67
CA SER A 11 -6.06 -4.57 7.77
C SER A 11 -5.95 -4.13 6.30
N ILE A 12 -5.98 -2.82 6.03
CA ILE A 12 -5.79 -2.26 4.69
C ILE A 12 -4.38 -2.57 4.18
N PHE A 13 -3.37 -2.46 5.04
CA PHE A 13 -1.98 -2.76 4.71
C PHE A 13 -1.79 -4.23 4.27
N ILE A 14 -2.41 -5.17 4.98
CA ILE A 14 -2.38 -6.60 4.66
C ILE A 14 -3.05 -6.87 3.30
N ILE A 15 -4.22 -6.28 3.05
CA ILE A 15 -4.93 -6.45 1.77
C ILE A 15 -4.11 -5.89 0.62
N MET A 16 -3.51 -4.70 0.80
CA MET A 16 -2.62 -4.11 -0.20
C MET A 16 -1.43 -5.04 -0.49
N THR A 17 -0.86 -5.66 0.55
CA THR A 17 0.25 -6.62 0.44
C THR A 17 -0.10 -7.81 -0.41
N ILE A 18 -1.24 -8.44 -0.14
CA ILE A 18 -1.71 -9.57 -0.92
C ILE A 18 -1.95 -9.14 -2.37
N ALA A 19 -2.60 -7.99 -2.58
CA ALA A 19 -2.85 -7.46 -3.92
C ALA A 19 -1.55 -7.23 -4.72
N SER A 20 -0.46 -6.79 -4.08
CA SER A 20 0.84 -6.57 -4.72
C SER A 20 1.41 -7.80 -5.42
N PHE A 21 1.13 -8.99 -4.89
CA PHE A 21 1.67 -10.26 -5.41
C PHE A 21 0.67 -11.02 -6.28
N THR A 22 -0.50 -10.45 -6.57
CA THR A 22 -1.54 -11.09 -7.39
C THR A 22 -1.48 -10.64 -8.86
N GLY A 23 -2.03 -11.48 -9.74
CA GLY A 23 -2.17 -11.19 -11.17
C GLY A 23 -3.04 -9.96 -11.51
N ILE A 24 -3.67 -9.32 -10.50
CA ILE A 24 -4.29 -7.99 -10.67
C ILE A 24 -3.24 -6.95 -11.10
N LEU A 25 -2.01 -7.05 -10.58
CA LEU A 25 -0.91 -6.15 -10.94
C LEU A 25 -0.07 -6.63 -12.11
N ILE A 26 -0.06 -7.94 -12.34
CA ILE A 26 0.71 -8.57 -13.40
C ILE A 26 -0.28 -9.12 -14.42
N PRO A 27 -0.79 -8.29 -15.35
CA PRO A 27 -1.69 -8.75 -16.38
C PRO A 27 -0.99 -9.83 -17.22
N THR A 28 -1.56 -11.03 -17.24
CA THR A 28 -1.08 -12.13 -18.06
C THR A 28 -1.42 -11.86 -19.52
N GLY A 29 -0.42 -11.80 -20.39
CA GLY A 29 -0.61 -11.75 -21.84
C GLY A 29 -0.53 -10.38 -22.54
N GLN A 30 -0.20 -9.29 -21.84
CA GLN A 30 0.02 -7.97 -22.47
C GLN A 30 1.40 -7.42 -22.10
N ILE A 31 2.39 -7.72 -22.94
CA ILE A 31 3.80 -7.30 -22.79
C ILE A 31 3.99 -5.78 -23.04
N ASN A 32 2.98 -5.09 -23.57
CA ASN A 32 3.16 -3.80 -24.26
C ASN A 32 2.34 -2.57 -23.82
N PRO A 33 1.64 -2.48 -22.66
CA PRO A 33 1.32 -1.16 -22.15
C PRO A 33 2.58 -0.58 -21.51
N LYS A 34 3.35 0.17 -22.31
CA LYS A 34 4.44 1.02 -21.82
C LYS A 34 3.91 2.43 -21.67
N PHE A 35 3.95 2.96 -20.46
CA PHE A 35 3.68 4.37 -20.23
C PHE A 35 5.02 5.09 -20.10
N VAL A 36 5.28 6.07 -20.97
CA VAL A 36 6.57 6.80 -21.02
C VAL A 36 7.77 5.84 -21.22
N GLY A 37 7.59 4.77 -21.99
CA GLY A 37 8.63 3.77 -22.26
C GLY A 37 8.90 2.78 -21.10
N ILE A 38 8.27 2.96 -19.95
CA ILE A 38 8.43 2.09 -18.77
C ILE A 38 7.25 1.08 -18.72
N PRO A 39 7.51 -0.21 -18.42
CA PRO A 39 6.45 -1.21 -18.30
C PRO A 39 5.39 -0.81 -17.25
N TYR A 40 4.12 -1.07 -17.54
CA TYR A 40 3.02 -0.83 -16.61
C TYR A 40 3.25 -1.44 -15.21
N THR A 41 3.79 -2.65 -15.13
CA THR A 41 4.11 -3.33 -13.86
C THR A 41 5.06 -2.52 -12.98
N VAL A 42 6.01 -1.80 -13.59
CA VAL A 42 6.96 -0.94 -12.88
C VAL A 42 6.25 0.31 -12.33
N TRP A 43 5.41 0.95 -13.14
CA TRP A 43 4.62 2.10 -12.68
C TRP A 43 3.67 1.75 -11.55
N VAL A 44 3.02 0.59 -11.63
CA VAL A 44 2.14 0.16 -10.56
C VAL A 44 2.93 -0.22 -9.31
N GLY A 45 4.11 -0.83 -9.45
CA GLY A 45 5.02 -1.04 -8.33
C GLY A 45 5.40 0.27 -7.63
N VAL A 46 5.75 1.31 -8.39
CA VAL A 46 6.04 2.65 -7.85
C VAL A 46 4.84 3.24 -7.11
N LEU A 47 3.65 3.16 -7.71
CA LEU A 47 2.41 3.63 -7.07
C LEU A 47 2.16 2.92 -5.74
N PHE A 48 2.34 1.60 -5.70
CA PHE A 48 2.21 0.82 -4.46
C PHE A 48 3.24 1.22 -3.41
N CYS A 49 4.51 1.42 -3.78
CA CYS A 49 5.53 1.90 -2.86
C CYS A 49 5.14 3.24 -2.22
N ILE A 50 4.62 4.19 -3.01
CA ILE A 50 4.15 5.48 -2.50
C ILE A 50 2.98 5.29 -1.52
N LEU A 51 1.98 4.48 -1.90
CA LEU A 51 0.84 4.17 -1.03
C LEU A 51 1.28 3.53 0.29
N TYR A 52 2.27 2.63 0.25
CA TYR A 52 2.84 2.00 1.43
C TYR A 52 3.48 2.99 2.38
N VAL A 53 4.28 3.93 1.86
CA VAL A 53 4.90 4.97 2.68
C VAL A 53 3.84 5.86 3.31
N LEU A 54 2.79 6.22 2.58
CA LEU A 54 1.68 7.03 3.12
C LEU A 54 0.90 6.28 4.21
N LEU A 55 0.61 5.00 4.00
CA LEU A 55 -0.03 4.15 5.00
C LEU A 55 0.82 4.01 6.26
N ALA A 56 2.13 3.79 6.11
CA ALA A 56 3.07 3.72 7.22
C ALA A 56 3.16 5.05 7.99
N TYR A 57 3.15 6.18 7.27
CA TYR A 57 3.13 7.51 7.89
C TYR A 57 1.83 7.76 8.67
N ILE A 58 0.68 7.42 8.10
CA ILE A 58 -0.62 7.51 8.78
C ILE A 58 -0.65 6.60 10.00
N ALA A 59 -0.10 5.38 9.90
CA ALA A 59 0.02 4.46 11.03
C ALA A 59 0.89 5.03 12.15
N SER A 60 2.04 5.64 11.81
CA SER A 60 2.92 6.32 12.78
C SER A 60 2.19 7.42 13.55
N ILE A 61 1.44 8.28 12.85
CA ILE A 61 0.65 9.35 13.50
C ILE A 61 -0.43 8.75 14.41
N LEU A 62 -1.13 7.72 13.93
CA LEU A 62 -2.18 7.05 14.70
C LEU A 62 -1.66 6.32 15.94
N GLN A 63 -0.42 5.81 15.89
CA GLN A 63 0.27 5.17 17.01
C GLN A 63 0.75 6.21 18.03
N GLU A 64 1.34 7.32 17.60
CA GLU A 64 1.75 8.43 18.48
C GLU A 64 0.56 9.11 19.18
N GLU A 65 -0.63 9.05 18.59
CA GLU A 65 -1.87 9.48 19.23
C GLU A 65 -2.45 8.44 20.23
N GLY A 66 -1.91 7.22 20.33
CA GLY A 66 -2.31 6.21 21.31
C GLY A 66 -2.01 6.65 22.75
N PRO A 67 -2.68 6.09 23.78
CA PRO A 67 -2.36 6.40 25.17
C PRO A 67 -1.03 5.71 25.52
N ASP A 68 0.08 6.28 25.08
CA ASP A 68 1.37 6.03 25.70
C ASP A 68 1.54 7.10 26.77
N ASP A 69 1.19 6.64 27.97
CA ASP A 69 1.40 7.28 29.25
C ASP A 69 2.86 7.77 29.33
N HIS A 70 3.07 9.09 29.39
CA HIS A 70 4.23 9.64 30.09
C HIS A 70 4.07 9.42 31.60
#